data_AF-G4U385-F1
#
_entry.id   AF-G4U385-F1
#
_cell.length_a   1.000
_cell.length_b   1.000
_cell.length_c   1.000
_cell.angle_alpha   90.00
_cell.angle_beta   90.00
_cell.angle_gamma   90.00
#
_symmetry.space_group_name_H-M   'P 1'
#
loop_
_entity.id
_entity.type
_entity.pdbx_description
1 polymer ?
#
loop_
_entity_poly.entity_id
_entity_poly.type
_entity_poly.pdbx_seq_one_letter_code
_entity_poly.pdbx_strand_id
1 'polypeptide(L)'
;MSDVPSSQTSTSEDGIKLSRYKIMTVKRGFSQEGDELLDYLEKGAFHALEKQYLRKMIFALYINKDDPHNIIEAWTFDFSYEVFPGTSTRIPILNVTDTHNSRYQTSMASVDPKTNLLRPPTLADVKASIRSTIHKLIAITQTLEDLPRKRYATFKLEYYPNATRRL
;
A
#
# COMPACT_ATOMS: atom_id res chain seq x y z
N MET A 1 17.88 51.67 2.83
CA MET A 1 17.60 50.78 1.68
C MET A 1 17.80 49.36 2.18
N SER A 2 16.78 48.54 1.96
CA SER A 2 16.39 47.33 2.69
C SER A 2 17.28 46.10 2.48
N ASP A 3 17.67 45.47 3.60
CA ASP A 3 18.17 44.10 3.68
C ASP A 3 17.09 43.11 3.22
N VAL A 4 17.47 42.23 2.29
CA VAL A 4 16.64 41.11 1.83
C VAL A 4 16.98 39.89 2.69
N PRO A 5 16.04 39.33 3.47
CA PRO A 5 16.28 38.07 4.15
C PRO A 5 16.08 36.92 3.16
N SER A 6 17.15 36.16 2.92
CA SER A 6 17.11 34.87 2.23
C SER A 6 16.13 33.94 2.94
N SER A 7 14.99 33.65 2.30
CA SER A 7 14.06 32.61 2.74
C SER A 7 14.72 31.26 2.54
N GLN A 8 15.05 30.60 3.64
CA GLN A 8 15.35 29.19 3.67
C GLN A 8 14.07 28.44 3.33
N THR A 9 14.03 27.85 2.14
CA THR A 9 13.01 26.89 1.73
C THR A 9 13.19 25.63 2.58
N SER A 10 12.47 25.54 3.70
CA SER A 10 12.29 24.28 4.41
C SER A 10 11.37 23.39 3.58
N THR A 11 11.96 22.59 2.70
CA THR A 11 11.30 21.41 2.14
C THR A 11 10.91 20.52 3.30
N SER A 12 9.66 20.66 3.75
CA SER A 12 9.07 19.82 4.77
C SER A 12 8.83 18.46 4.15
N GLU A 13 9.81 17.56 4.31
CA GLU A 13 9.57 16.12 4.19
C GLU A 13 8.65 15.71 5.34
N ASP A 14 7.35 15.96 5.15
CA ASP A 14 6.30 15.67 6.12
C ASP A 14 5.97 14.16 6.07
N GLY A 15 6.99 13.35 6.39
CA GLY A 15 6.85 11.92 6.59
C GLY A 15 5.86 11.67 7.72
N ILE A 16 4.97 10.70 7.54
CA ILE A 16 4.02 10.31 8.59
C ILE A 16 4.82 9.86 9.82
N LYS A 17 4.92 10.72 10.83
CA LYS A 17 5.48 10.37 12.15
C LYS A 17 4.54 9.37 12.83
N LEU A 18 4.71 8.08 12.53
CA LEU A 18 4.15 6.97 13.30
C LEU A 18 4.96 6.91 14.60
N SER A 19 4.52 7.65 15.60
CA SER A 19 5.32 8.20 16.72
C SER A 19 5.98 7.20 17.68
N ARG A 20 6.14 5.92 17.33
CA ARG A 20 6.87 4.93 18.12
C ARG A 20 7.67 3.90 17.31
N TYR A 21 7.37 3.73 16.01
CA TYR A 21 8.05 2.74 15.16
C TYR A 21 8.85 3.44 14.08
N LYS A 22 10.11 3.04 13.91
CA LYS A 22 10.94 3.49 12.79
C LYS A 22 10.41 2.84 11.51
N ILE A 23 9.68 3.60 10.70
CA ILE A 23 9.32 3.16 9.35
C ILE A 23 10.62 3.09 8.53
N MET A 24 10.83 1.96 7.90
CA MET A 24 11.93 1.77 6.95
C MET A 24 11.41 2.10 5.55
N THR A 25 12.18 2.91 4.83
CA THR A 25 11.86 3.31 3.45
C THR A 25 12.97 2.83 2.54
N VAL A 26 12.60 2.22 1.42
CA VAL A 26 13.54 1.89 0.35
C VAL A 26 13.83 3.16 -0.44
N LYS A 27 15.10 3.47 -0.67
CA LYS A 27 15.53 4.66 -1.43
C LYS A 27 16.12 4.25 -2.76
N ARG A 28 15.76 4.99 -3.81
CA ARG A 28 16.36 4.84 -5.15
C ARG A 28 17.89 4.98 -5.10
N GLY A 29 18.59 4.22 -5.92
CA GLY A 29 20.06 4.30 -6.09
C GLY A 29 20.87 3.75 -4.91
N PHE A 30 20.24 3.11 -3.92
CA PHE A 30 20.95 2.44 -2.82
C PHE A 30 21.37 1.01 -3.17
N SER A 31 20.51 0.27 -3.87
CA SER A 31 20.84 -1.05 -4.42
C SER A 31 20.01 -1.33 -5.67
N GLN A 32 20.53 -2.18 -6.55
CA GLN A 32 19.84 -2.56 -7.78
C GLN A 32 18.51 -3.25 -7.47
N GLU A 33 18.48 -4.15 -6.50
CA GLU A 33 17.27 -4.88 -6.11
C GLU A 33 16.21 -3.95 -5.50
N GLY A 34 16.65 -2.90 -4.80
CA GLY A 34 15.77 -1.86 -4.27
C GLY A 34 15.15 -1.02 -5.38
N ASP A 35 15.93 -0.69 -6.40
CA ASP A 35 15.45 0.02 -7.58
C ASP A 35 14.47 -0.83 -8.40
N GLU A 36 14.74 -2.12 -8.57
CA GLU A 36 13.84 -3.06 -9.23
C GLU A 36 12.52 -3.20 -8.47
N LEU A 37 12.57 -3.33 -7.14
CA LEU A 37 11.39 -3.34 -6.28
C LEU A 37 10.54 -2.07 -6.44
N LEU A 38 11.19 -0.90 -6.43
CA LEU A 38 10.50 0.38 -6.61
C LEU A 38 9.91 0.50 -8.01
N ASP A 39 10.55 -0.04 -9.05
CA ASP A 39 10.00 -0.10 -10.39
C ASP A 39 8.71 -0.93 -10.47
N TYR A 40 8.67 -2.11 -9.83
CA TYR A 40 7.45 -2.92 -9.76
C TYR A 40 6.28 -2.18 -9.10
N LEU A 41 6.58 -1.39 -8.06
CA LEU A 41 5.58 -0.61 -7.34
C LEU A 41 5.13 0.62 -8.15
N GLU A 42 6.06 1.47 -8.56
CA GLU A 42 5.77 2.76 -9.20
C GLU A 42 5.21 2.60 -10.61
N LYS A 43 5.86 1.78 -11.45
CA LYS A 43 5.48 1.60 -12.86
C LYS A 43 4.37 0.56 -13.02
N GLY A 44 4.21 -0.33 -12.04
CA GLY A 44 3.19 -1.38 -12.04
C GLY A 44 1.98 -1.01 -11.18
N ALA A 45 2.09 -1.27 -9.88
CA ALA A 45 0.95 -1.20 -8.95
C ALA A 45 0.37 0.22 -8.82
N PHE A 46 1.21 1.24 -8.63
CA PHE A 46 0.76 2.62 -8.39
C PHE A 46 0.10 3.20 -9.63
N HIS A 47 0.71 3.04 -10.80
CA HIS A 47 0.10 3.42 -12.08
C HIS A 47 -1.27 2.75 -12.30
N ALA A 48 -1.42 1.47 -11.92
CA ALA A 48 -2.68 0.75 -12.02
C ALA A 48 -3.74 1.20 -11.00
N LEU A 49 -3.31 1.60 -9.79
CA LEU A 49 -4.16 2.16 -8.76
C LEU A 49 -4.70 3.54 -9.15
N GLU A 50 -3.85 4.42 -9.68
CA GLU A 50 -4.22 5.75 -10.16
C GLU A 50 -5.30 5.68 -11.26
N LYS A 51 -5.15 4.73 -12.18
CA LYS A 51 -6.12 4.47 -13.26
C LYS A 51 -7.30 3.59 -12.83
N GLN A 52 -7.37 3.21 -11.56
CA GLN A 52 -8.47 2.46 -10.94
C GLN A 52 -8.79 1.12 -11.61
N TYR A 53 -7.75 0.39 -12.00
CA TYR A 53 -7.92 -0.92 -12.63
C TYR A 53 -7.14 -2.05 -11.97
N LEU A 54 -6.33 -1.76 -10.96
CA LEU A 54 -5.71 -2.82 -10.15
C LEU A 54 -6.80 -3.52 -9.32
N ARG A 55 -6.91 -4.84 -9.46
CA ARG A 55 -7.84 -5.66 -8.67
C ARG A 55 -7.11 -6.32 -7.50
N LYS A 56 -5.96 -6.92 -7.76
CA LYS A 56 -5.14 -7.55 -6.71
C LYS A 56 -3.67 -7.30 -6.95
N MET A 57 -2.92 -7.17 -5.88
CA MET A 57 -1.48 -7.31 -5.86
C MET A 57 -1.13 -8.44 -4.89
N ILE A 58 -0.30 -9.38 -5.32
CA ILE A 58 0.19 -10.46 -4.47
C ILE A 58 1.70 -10.29 -4.33
N PHE A 59 2.17 -10.14 -3.10
CA PHE A 59 3.58 -10.24 -2.76
C PHE A 59 3.83 -11.63 -2.19
N ALA A 60 4.57 -12.48 -2.89
CA ALA A 60 4.76 -13.87 -2.50
C ALA A 60 6.25 -14.23 -2.37
N LEU A 61 6.55 -15.06 -1.38
CA LEU A 61 7.87 -15.58 -1.05
C LEU A 61 7.90 -17.09 -1.28
N TYR A 62 8.93 -17.55 -2.00
CA TYR A 62 9.13 -18.95 -2.38
C TYR A 62 10.46 -19.47 -1.84
N ILE A 63 10.54 -20.76 -1.50
CA ILE A 63 11.84 -21.43 -1.21
C ILE A 63 12.62 -21.62 -2.52
N ASN A 64 11.90 -22.01 -3.58
CA ASN A 64 12.46 -22.27 -4.90
C ASN A 64 11.64 -21.49 -5.94
N LYS A 65 12.31 -20.66 -6.73
CA LYS A 65 11.68 -19.89 -7.82
C LYS A 65 11.05 -20.77 -8.91
N ASP A 66 11.55 -22.00 -9.07
CA ASP A 66 11.14 -22.88 -10.17
C ASP A 66 9.98 -23.82 -9.77
N ASP A 67 9.57 -23.81 -8.49
CA ASP A 67 8.42 -24.58 -8.01
C ASP A 67 7.33 -23.66 -7.45
N PRO A 68 6.24 -23.45 -8.20
CA PRO A 68 5.16 -22.55 -7.81
C PRO A 68 4.34 -23.06 -6.61
N HIS A 69 4.51 -24.31 -6.18
CA HIS A 69 3.81 -24.87 -5.01
C HIS A 69 4.53 -24.59 -3.69
N ASN A 70 5.79 -24.12 -3.72
CA ASN A 70 6.59 -23.85 -2.52
C ASN A 70 6.45 -22.40 -2.04
N ILE A 71 5.22 -21.90 -1.97
CA ILE A 71 4.92 -20.61 -1.35
C ILE A 71 5.06 -20.75 0.17
N ILE A 72 5.94 -19.95 0.77
CA ILE A 72 6.13 -19.90 2.22
C ILE A 72 5.18 -18.86 2.81
N GLU A 73 5.11 -17.71 2.17
CA GLU A 73 4.39 -16.55 2.65
C GLU A 73 3.86 -15.77 1.46
N ALA A 74 2.63 -15.30 1.54
CA ALA A 74 2.03 -14.47 0.51
C ALA A 74 1.05 -13.48 1.11
N TRP A 75 1.19 -12.23 0.70
CA TRP A 75 0.34 -11.13 1.08
C TRP A 75 -0.47 -10.69 -0.14
N THR A 76 -1.78 -10.85 -0.06
CA THR A 76 -2.72 -10.42 -1.09
C THR A 76 -3.36 -9.10 -0.69
N PHE A 77 -3.15 -8.08 -1.50
CA PHE A 77 -3.77 -6.76 -1.42
C PHE A 77 -4.88 -6.72 -2.48
N ASP A 78 -6.13 -6.83 -2.06
CA ASP A 78 -7.32 -6.79 -2.91
C ASP A 78 -7.93 -5.37 -2.87
N PHE A 79 -8.15 -4.81 -4.06
CA PHE A 79 -8.63 -3.47 -4.28
C PHE A 79 -10.00 -3.49 -4.94
N SER A 80 -10.98 -2.84 -4.29
CA SER A 80 -12.26 -2.49 -4.91
C SER A 80 -12.40 -0.98 -4.99
N TYR A 81 -13.20 -0.52 -5.95
CA TYR A 81 -13.46 0.89 -6.19
C TYR A 81 -14.96 1.13 -6.13
N GLU A 82 -15.42 1.66 -5.01
CA GLU A 82 -16.83 1.92 -4.79
C GLU A 82 -17.18 3.37 -5.12
N VAL A 83 -18.28 3.57 -5.83
CA VAL A 83 -18.78 4.93 -6.10
C VAL A 83 -19.41 5.45 -4.82
N PHE A 84 -18.90 6.58 -4.35
CA PHE A 84 -19.44 7.24 -3.19
C PHE A 84 -20.86 7.75 -3.49
N PRO A 85 -21.88 7.35 -2.70
CA PRO A 85 -23.28 7.66 -2.99
C PRO A 85 -23.52 9.16 -3.24
N GLY A 86 -24.25 9.48 -4.32
CA GLY A 86 -24.54 10.87 -4.69
C GLY A 86 -23.39 11.62 -5.35
N THR A 87 -22.26 10.98 -5.66
CA THR A 87 -21.14 11.58 -6.38
C THR A 87 -20.62 10.67 -7.50
N SER A 88 -19.76 11.20 -8.37
CA SER A 88 -18.97 10.41 -9.32
C SER A 88 -17.62 9.95 -8.76
N THR A 89 -17.33 10.24 -7.49
CA THR A 89 -16.04 9.94 -6.85
C THR A 89 -15.98 8.47 -6.50
N ARG A 90 -14.90 7.80 -6.92
CA ARG A 90 -14.61 6.41 -6.55
C ARG A 90 -13.65 6.36 -5.39
N ILE A 91 -14.01 5.61 -4.35
CA ILE A 91 -13.20 5.38 -3.15
C ILE A 91 -12.55 4.01 -3.27
N PRO A 92 -11.22 3.91 -3.18
CA PRO A 92 -10.55 2.62 -3.12
C PRO A 92 -10.70 2.01 -1.72
N ILE A 93 -11.04 0.73 -1.68
CA ILE A 93 -11.08 -0.10 -0.48
C ILE A 93 -9.97 -1.14 -0.62
N LEU A 94 -9.18 -1.30 0.44
CA LEU A 94 -8.08 -2.26 0.49
C LEU A 94 -8.43 -3.38 1.47
N ASN A 95 -8.38 -4.62 1.01
CA ASN A 95 -8.38 -5.80 1.86
C ASN A 95 -7.02 -6.49 1.76
N VAL A 96 -6.36 -6.70 2.90
CA VAL A 96 -5.10 -7.43 2.99
C VAL A 96 -5.39 -8.82 3.56
N THR A 97 -4.92 -9.86 2.90
CA THR A 97 -5.00 -11.25 3.39
C THR A 97 -3.61 -11.88 3.33
N ASP A 98 -3.20 -12.57 4.38
CA ASP A 98 -1.95 -13.33 4.42
C ASP A 98 -2.16 -14.83 4.14
N THR A 99 -1.06 -15.60 4.12
CA THR A 99 -1.07 -17.06 3.96
C THR A 99 -1.75 -17.80 5.11
N HIS A 100 -1.84 -17.18 6.29
CA HIS A 100 -2.56 -17.73 7.44
C HIS A 100 -4.06 -17.40 7.41
N ASN A 101 -4.56 -16.85 6.29
CA ASN A 101 -5.94 -16.41 6.08
C ASN A 101 -6.38 -15.37 7.12
N SER A 102 -5.42 -14.64 7.71
CA SER A 102 -5.71 -13.46 8.51
C SER A 102 -6.19 -12.36 7.56
N ARG A 103 -7.44 -11.94 7.73
CA ARG A 103 -8.06 -10.92 6.88
C ARG A 103 -8.07 -9.58 7.59
N TYR A 104 -7.55 -8.58 6.90
CA TYR A 104 -7.52 -7.20 7.36
C TYR A 104 -8.22 -6.34 6.32
N GLN A 105 -9.41 -5.87 6.66
CA GLN A 105 -10.08 -4.87 5.85
C GLN A 105 -9.69 -3.48 6.33
N THR A 106 -9.16 -2.68 5.39
CA THR A 106 -8.88 -1.27 5.58
C THR A 106 -9.81 -0.52 4.62
N SER A 107 -10.98 -0.13 5.14
CA SER A 107 -11.88 0.77 4.41
C SER A 107 -11.40 2.21 4.57
N MET A 108 -11.32 2.94 3.45
CA MET A 108 -11.16 4.38 3.46
C MET A 108 -12.51 5.11 3.41
N ALA A 109 -13.64 4.40 3.51
CA ALA A 109 -14.93 5.06 3.69
C ALA A 109 -14.95 5.76 5.06
N SER A 110 -15.29 7.04 5.07
CA SER A 110 -15.42 7.80 6.30
C SER A 110 -16.89 8.05 6.62
N VAL A 111 -17.25 8.01 7.89
CA VAL A 111 -18.59 8.37 8.35
C VAL A 111 -18.53 9.78 8.90
N ASP A 112 -19.51 10.61 8.57
CA ASP A 112 -19.69 11.91 9.18
C ASP A 112 -20.18 11.75 10.63
N PRO A 113 -19.43 12.24 11.64
CA PRO A 113 -19.78 12.04 13.05
C PRO A 113 -21.10 12.69 13.48
N LYS A 114 -21.59 13.68 12.73
CA LYS A 114 -22.81 14.44 13.05
C LYS A 114 -24.04 13.83 12.40
N THR A 115 -23.90 13.31 11.18
CA THR A 115 -25.04 12.80 10.41
C THR A 115 -25.10 11.27 10.35
N ASN A 116 -24.04 10.57 10.77
CA ASN A 116 -23.86 9.12 10.59
C ASN A 116 -23.97 8.65 9.13
N LEU A 117 -23.86 9.57 8.16
CA LEU A 117 -23.84 9.25 6.74
C LEU A 117 -22.40 9.02 6.27
N LEU A 118 -22.24 8.24 5.20
CA LEU A 118 -20.95 8.13 4.52
C LEU A 118 -20.53 9.52 4.03
N ARG A 119 -19.23 9.80 4.05
CA ARG A 119 -18.58 10.95 3.42
C ARG A 119 -17.28 10.52 2.74
N PRO A 120 -16.76 11.28 1.76
CA PRO A 120 -15.43 11.04 1.23
C PRO A 120 -14.37 11.12 2.35
N PRO A 121 -13.33 10.27 2.33
CA PRO A 121 -12.26 10.32 3.31
C PRO A 121 -11.51 11.65 3.26
N THR A 122 -11.18 12.16 4.45
CA THR A 122 -10.19 13.24 4.59
C THR A 122 -8.79 12.65 4.62
N LEU A 123 -7.78 13.49 4.39
CA LEU A 123 -6.39 13.11 4.58
C LEU A 123 -6.11 12.60 6.01
N ALA A 124 -6.82 13.12 7.02
CA ALA A 124 -6.68 12.65 8.40
C ALA A 124 -7.18 11.21 8.58
N ASP A 125 -8.32 10.89 7.95
CA ASP A 125 -8.88 9.53 7.95
C ASP A 125 -7.92 8.55 7.27
N VAL A 126 -7.35 8.94 6.12
CA VAL A 126 -6.36 8.15 5.40
C VAL A 126 -5.09 7.94 6.24
N LYS A 127 -4.55 9.00 6.85
CA LYS A 127 -3.37 8.91 7.73
C LYS A 127 -3.61 7.99 8.93
N ALA A 128 -4.80 8.06 9.55
CA ALA A 128 -5.17 7.18 10.67
C ALA A 128 -5.31 5.71 10.23
N SER A 129 -5.91 5.48 9.06
CA SER A 129 -6.09 4.16 8.47
C SER A 129 -4.74 3.50 8.11
N ILE A 130 -3.82 4.25 7.51
CA ILE A 130 -2.44 3.81 7.22
C ILE A 130 -1.71 3.49 8.53
N ARG A 131 -1.79 4.35 9.54
CA ARG A 131 -1.20 4.12 10.87
C ARG A 131 -1.69 2.82 11.50
N SER A 132 -3.01 2.60 11.48
CA SER A 132 -3.60 1.37 12.02
C SER A 132 -3.09 0.14 11.27
N THR A 133 -3.03 0.22 9.93
CA THR A 133 -2.57 -0.87 9.07
C THR A 133 -1.10 -1.22 9.35
N ILE A 134 -0.22 -0.22 9.46
CA ILE A 134 1.20 -0.44 9.76
C ILE A 134 1.39 -1.05 11.15
N HIS A 135 0.65 -0.58 12.17
CA HIS A 135 0.73 -1.17 13.51
C HIS A 135 0.30 -2.64 13.52
N LYS A 136 -0.77 -2.99 12.79
CA LYS A 136 -1.22 -4.38 12.65
C LYS A 136 -0.16 -5.22 11.95
N LEU A 137 0.41 -4.73 10.86
CA LEU A 137 1.46 -5.44 10.11
C LEU A 137 2.68 -5.73 10.99
N ILE A 138 3.17 -4.72 11.73
CA ILE A 138 4.30 -4.91 12.67
C ILE A 138 3.97 -6.00 13.69
N ALA A 139 2.79 -5.95 14.32
CA ALA A 139 2.40 -6.93 15.32
C ALA A 139 2.34 -8.36 14.74
N ILE A 140 1.84 -8.53 13.51
CA ILE A 140 1.77 -9.86 12.86
C ILE A 140 3.18 -10.36 12.56
N THR A 141 4.04 -9.51 11.99
CA THR A 141 5.42 -9.91 11.66
C THR A 141 6.25 -10.33 12.88
N GLN A 142 5.85 -9.93 14.09
CA GLN A 142 6.47 -10.39 15.34
C GLN A 142 6.04 -11.81 15.76
N THR A 143 4.95 -12.33 15.18
CA THR A 143 4.42 -13.67 15.46
C THR A 143 4.82 -14.71 14.41
N LEU A 144 5.42 -14.27 13.29
CA LEU A 144 5.84 -15.15 12.20
C LEU A 144 7.17 -15.83 12.53
N GLU A 145 7.33 -17.06 12.05
CA GLU A 145 8.60 -17.79 12.16
C GLU A 145 9.67 -17.15 11.27
N ASP A 146 10.94 -17.35 11.67
CA ASP A 146 12.06 -16.95 10.84
C ASP A 146 12.02 -17.70 9.50
N LEU A 147 11.90 -16.94 8.43
CA LEU A 147 11.87 -17.50 7.10
C LEU A 147 13.21 -18.24 6.77
N PRO A 148 13.27 -19.17 5.80
CA PRO A 148 14.49 -19.95 5.47
C PRO A 148 15.63 -19.12 4.86
N ARG A 149 16.91 -19.52 4.90
CA ARG A 149 18.01 -18.65 4.40
C ARG A 149 17.94 -18.23 2.92
N LYS A 150 17.40 -19.08 2.05
CA LYS A 150 17.23 -18.79 0.61
C LYS A 150 15.75 -18.63 0.30
N ARG A 151 15.40 -17.51 -0.32
CA ARG A 151 14.03 -17.14 -0.66
C ARG A 151 14.03 -16.35 -1.96
N TYR A 152 12.92 -16.44 -2.68
CA TYR A 152 12.67 -15.68 -3.89
C TYR A 152 11.36 -14.91 -3.71
N ALA A 153 11.39 -13.61 -3.96
CA ALA A 153 10.22 -12.76 -3.89
C ALA A 153 9.65 -12.49 -5.28
N THR A 154 8.33 -12.36 -5.38
CA THR A 154 7.66 -11.95 -6.62
C THR A 154 6.47 -11.04 -6.32
N PHE A 155 6.14 -10.20 -7.30
CA PHE A 155 4.93 -9.40 -7.34
C PHE A 155 4.05 -9.88 -8.48
N LYS A 156 2.79 -10.20 -8.18
CA LYS A 156 1.78 -10.51 -9.19
C LYS A 156 0.69 -9.45 -9.13
N LEU A 157 0.38 -8.86 -10.29
CA LEU A 157 -0.70 -7.90 -10.43
C LEU A 157 -1.85 -8.55 -11.19
N GLU A 158 -3.05 -8.42 -10.66
CA GLU A 158 -4.28 -8.80 -11.33
C GLU A 158 -5.11 -7.54 -11.59
N TYR A 159 -5.62 -7.40 -12.80
CA TYR A 159 -6.37 -6.23 -13.24
C TYR A 159 -7.86 -6.56 -13.43
N TYR A 160 -8.73 -5.55 -13.31
CA TYR A 160 -10.12 -5.71 -13.68
C TYR A 160 -10.26 -5.95 -15.20
N PRO A 161 -11.20 -6.80 -15.67
CA PRO A 161 -11.34 -7.12 -17.09
C PRO A 161 -11.60 -5.93 -18.02
N ASN A 162 -12.16 -4.84 -17.48
CA ASN A 162 -12.43 -3.61 -18.21
C ASN A 162 -11.17 -2.74 -18.45
N ALA A 163 -10.04 -3.09 -17.85
CA ALA A 163 -8.76 -2.40 -18.01
C ALA A 163 -8.13 -2.60 -19.39
N THR A 164 -8.26 -3.80 -19.95
CA THR A 164 -7.60 -4.22 -21.20
C THR A 164 -8.08 -3.45 -22.44
N ARG A 165 -9.18 -2.69 -22.33
CA ARG A 165 -9.72 -1.86 -23.43
C ARG A 165 -9.21 -0.41 -23.42
N ARG A 166 -8.37 -0.02 -22.46
CA ARG A 166 -7.93 1.37 -22.23
C ARG A 166 -6.41 1.56 -22.20
N LEU A 167 -5.64 0.54 -22.57
CA LEU A 167 -4.21 0.63 -22.88
C LEU A 167 -4.05 0.67 -24.40
#